data_AF-A0A2V9QPH9-F1
#
_entry.id   AF-A0A2V9QPH9-F1
#
_cell.length_a   1.000
_cell.length_b   1.000
_cell.length_c   1.000
_cell.angle_alpha   90.00
_cell.angle_beta   90.00
_cell.angle_gamma   90.00
#
_symmetry.space_group_name_H-M   'P 1'
#
loop_
_entity.id
_entity.type
_entity.pdbx_description
1 polymer ?
#
loop_
_entity_poly.entity_id
_entity_poly.type
_entity_poly.pdbx_seq_one_letter_code
_entity_poly.pdbx_strand_id
1 'polypeptide(L)'
;MSAGATAFSFLEYEPGATVTRVFGMNGHGELVGTDNTIPGRHAFVVNRDSYASLDSSGTLGTHISFARDINNEGDIVGGYIGDDGNEVGFILRNGALTTIDVPFAGSVGTQL
;
A
#
# COMPACT_ATOMS: atom_id res chain seq x y z
N MET A 1 -8.66 3.92 43.09
CA MET A 1 -7.86 3.29 42.02
C MET A 1 -8.83 2.86 40.93
N SER A 2 -8.90 3.60 39.81
CA SER A 2 -9.76 3.25 38.68
C SER A 2 -8.88 2.64 37.60
N ALA A 3 -9.16 1.40 37.23
CA ALA A 3 -8.50 0.72 36.12
C ALA A 3 -8.89 1.44 34.82
N GLY A 4 -7.93 2.10 34.18
CA GLY A 4 -8.13 2.70 32.87
C GLY A 4 -8.36 1.58 31.86
N ALA A 5 -9.61 1.41 31.42
CA ALA A 5 -9.91 0.56 30.28
C ALA A 5 -9.15 1.13 29.07
N THR A 6 -8.21 0.37 28.53
CA THR A 6 -7.63 0.61 27.21
C THR A 6 -8.75 0.50 26.19
N ALA A 7 -9.28 1.63 25.75
CA ALA A 7 -10.25 1.69 24.68
C ALA A 7 -9.55 1.31 23.37
N PHE A 8 -10.07 0.31 22.66
CA PHE A 8 -9.75 0.12 21.25
C PHE A 8 -10.54 1.15 20.45
N SER A 9 -9.84 2.10 19.81
CA SER A 9 -10.46 2.98 18.82
C SER A 9 -10.28 2.36 17.44
N PHE A 10 -11.38 2.01 16.77
CA PHE A 10 -11.35 1.66 15.36
C PHE A 10 -11.28 2.95 14.56
N LEU A 11 -10.26 3.06 13.70
CA LEU A 11 -10.15 4.14 12.73
C LEU A 11 -10.77 3.62 11.43
N GLU A 12 -12.03 3.99 11.16
CA GLU A 12 -12.64 3.74 9.86
C GLU A 12 -12.02 4.71 8.87
N TYR A 13 -11.00 4.26 8.13
CA TYR A 13 -10.25 5.15 7.26
C TYR A 13 -10.95 5.36 5.91
N GLU A 14 -11.66 4.36 5.38
CA GLU A 14 -12.27 4.46 4.04
C GLU A 14 -13.74 4.03 4.03
N PRO A 15 -14.69 4.99 3.91
CA PRO A 15 -16.11 4.69 3.73
C PRO A 15 -16.33 3.88 2.43
N GLY A 16 -16.62 2.58 2.57
CA GLY A 16 -16.93 1.70 1.44
C GLY A 16 -15.86 0.67 1.08
N ALA A 17 -14.71 0.67 1.76
CA ALA A 17 -13.78 -0.46 1.66
C ALA A 17 -14.43 -1.73 2.20
N THR A 18 -14.51 -2.78 1.38
CA THR A 18 -15.09 -4.07 1.80
C THR A 18 -14.08 -4.95 2.54
N VAL A 19 -12.79 -4.67 2.35
CA VAL A 19 -11.67 -5.36 2.99
C VAL A 19 -10.53 -4.35 3.16
N THR A 20 -9.88 -4.38 4.32
CA THR A 20 -8.61 -3.70 4.57
C THR A 20 -7.63 -4.72 5.11
N ARG A 21 -6.44 -4.79 4.51
CA ARG A 21 -5.34 -5.65 4.97
C ARG A 21 -4.08 -4.82 5.12
N VAL A 22 -3.48 -4.89 6.31
CA VAL A 22 -2.18 -4.28 6.59
C VAL A 22 -1.10 -5.35 6.39
N PHE A 23 -0.01 -4.99 5.71
CA PHE A 23 1.12 -5.88 5.43
C PHE A 23 2.42 -5.43 6.09
N GLY A 24 2.67 -4.12 6.17
CA GLY A 24 3.90 -3.55 6.72
C GLY A 24 3.64 -2.45 7.75
N MET A 25 4.62 -2.22 8.63
CA MET A 25 4.63 -1.17 9.65
C MET A 25 6.06 -0.69 9.89
N ASN A 26 6.27 0.63 9.96
CA ASN A 26 7.55 1.19 10.38
C ASN A 26 7.57 1.62 11.88
N GLY A 27 8.74 2.01 12.37
CA GLY A 27 8.96 2.47 13.74
C GLY A 27 8.26 3.79 14.12
N HIS A 28 7.69 4.50 13.15
CA HIS A 28 6.89 5.71 13.37
C HIS A 28 5.39 5.42 13.49
N GLY A 29 4.97 4.16 13.34
CA GLY A 29 3.58 3.76 13.40
C GLY A 29 2.81 4.00 12.10
N GLU A 30 3.52 4.20 10.99
CA GLU A 30 2.92 4.20 9.66
C GLU A 30 2.74 2.75 9.20
N LEU A 31 1.57 2.47 8.65
CA LEU A 31 1.11 1.18 8.18
C LEU A 31 0.94 1.23 6.68
N VAL A 32 1.31 0.16 5.99
CA VAL A 32 1.02 0.00 4.56
C VAL A 32 0.25 -1.27 4.30
N GLY A 33 -0.54 -1.25 3.23
CA GLY A 33 -1.39 -2.38 2.95
C GLY A 33 -2.19 -2.24 1.66
N THR A 34 -3.37 -2.87 1.70
CA THR A 34 -4.32 -2.79 0.60
C THR A 34 -5.77 -2.73 1.09
N ASP A 35 -6.56 -1.89 0.44
CA ASP A 35 -8.02 -1.85 0.58
C ASP A 35 -8.70 -2.43 -0.67
N ASN A 36 -9.94 -2.88 -0.52
CA ASN A 36 -10.84 -3.17 -1.64
C ASN A 36 -11.93 -2.10 -1.70
N THR A 37 -11.61 -0.96 -2.32
CA THR A 37 -12.59 0.05 -2.74
C THR A 37 -13.04 -0.21 -4.18
N ILE A 38 -14.34 -0.34 -4.44
CA ILE A 38 -14.83 -0.57 -5.82
C ILE A 38 -14.47 0.66 -6.67
N PRO A 39 -13.81 0.50 -7.84
CA PRO A 39 -13.72 -0.70 -8.67
C PRO A 39 -12.40 -1.51 -8.61
N GLY A 40 -11.62 -1.43 -7.53
CA GLY A 40 -10.30 -2.04 -7.50
C GLY A 40 -9.80 -2.49 -6.12
N ARG A 41 -8.52 -2.83 -6.12
CA ARG A 41 -7.73 -3.09 -4.92
C ARG A 41 -6.63 -2.06 -4.89
N HIS A 42 -6.54 -1.27 -3.83
CA HIS A 42 -5.71 -0.07 -3.80
C HIS A 42 -4.66 -0.17 -2.70
N ALA A 43 -3.43 0.23 -2.99
CA ALA A 43 -2.34 0.34 -2.04
C ALA A 43 -2.55 1.59 -1.19
N PHE A 44 -2.38 1.46 0.12
CA PHE A 44 -2.46 2.61 1.03
C PHE A 44 -1.25 2.73 1.94
N VAL A 45 -1.06 3.93 2.46
CA VAL A 45 -0.34 4.22 3.70
C VAL A 45 -1.30 4.88 4.68
N VAL A 46 -1.20 4.51 5.96
CA VAL A 46 -2.05 5.05 7.01
C VAL A 46 -1.27 5.22 8.30
N ASN A 47 -1.54 6.29 9.02
CA ASN A 47 -1.05 6.50 10.38
C ASN A 47 -2.21 6.93 11.30
N ARG A 48 -1.89 7.41 12.50
CA ARG A 48 -2.90 7.82 13.48
C ARG A 48 -3.84 8.92 12.99
N ASP A 49 -3.36 9.77 12.08
CA ASP A 49 -4.01 11.03 11.71
C ASP A 49 -4.35 11.11 10.20
N SER A 50 -3.76 10.28 9.33
CA SER A 50 -3.90 10.37 7.87
C SER A 50 -4.00 9.01 7.13
N TYR A 51 -4.84 8.94 6.08
CA TYR A 51 -4.77 7.97 4.98
C TYR A 51 -4.00 8.62 3.85
N ALA A 52 -3.43 7.80 3.00
CA ALA A 52 -3.38 8.10 1.59
C ALA A 52 -3.51 6.83 0.75
N SER A 53 -4.35 6.86 -0.28
CA SER A 53 -4.22 5.91 -1.38
C SER A 53 -3.01 6.29 -2.22
N LEU A 54 -2.11 5.33 -2.43
CA LEU A 54 -0.86 5.52 -3.16
C LEU A 54 -1.03 5.54 -4.68
N ASP A 55 -2.22 5.16 -5.17
CA ASP A 55 -2.56 5.14 -6.60
C ASP A 55 -3.48 6.30 -7.02
N SER A 56 -3.77 7.24 -6.13
CA SER A 56 -4.62 8.41 -6.40
C SER A 56 -4.12 9.30 -7.56
N SER A 57 -2.81 9.27 -7.85
CA SER A 57 -2.18 9.94 -8.99
C SER A 57 -2.17 9.12 -10.29
N GLY A 58 -2.73 7.90 -10.28
CA GLY A 58 -2.72 6.96 -11.41
C GLY A 58 -1.36 6.29 -11.65
N THR A 59 -0.38 6.50 -10.78
CA THR A 59 1.02 6.10 -11.01
C THR A 59 1.26 4.60 -10.75
N LEU A 60 0.39 3.95 -9.97
CA LEU A 60 0.45 2.51 -9.65
C LEU A 60 -0.61 1.71 -10.44
N GLY A 61 -0.85 2.08 -11.70
CA GLY A 61 -1.92 1.49 -12.48
C GLY A 61 -3.32 1.94 -12.03
N THR A 62 -4.35 1.48 -12.75
CA THR A 62 -5.72 2.00 -12.61
C THR A 62 -6.68 1.10 -11.81
N HIS A 63 -6.29 -0.16 -11.50
CA HIS A 63 -7.23 -1.15 -10.97
C HIS A 63 -6.72 -2.01 -9.81
N ILE A 64 -5.43 -2.34 -9.76
CA ILE A 64 -4.88 -3.23 -8.74
C ILE A 64 -3.48 -2.76 -8.34
N SER A 65 -3.35 -2.34 -7.08
CA SER A 65 -2.08 -2.02 -6.43
C SER A 65 -2.07 -2.58 -4.99
N PHE A 66 -0.89 -2.84 -4.45
CA PHE A 66 -0.71 -3.23 -3.05
C PHE A 66 0.67 -2.83 -2.54
N ALA A 67 0.75 -2.34 -1.30
CA ALA A 67 2.00 -2.05 -0.61
C ALA A 67 2.35 -3.19 0.36
N ARG A 68 3.52 -3.80 0.18
CA ARG A 68 3.98 -4.98 0.94
C ARG A 68 4.70 -4.61 2.23
N ASP A 69 5.56 -3.60 2.18
CA ASP A 69 6.38 -3.22 3.34
C ASP A 69 6.75 -1.73 3.30
N ILE A 70 7.12 -1.20 4.46
CA ILE A 70 7.56 0.18 4.68
C ILE A 70 8.73 0.22 5.67
N ASN A 71 9.80 0.96 5.33
CA ASN A 71 10.93 1.16 6.23
C ASN A 71 10.79 2.44 7.09
N ASN A 72 11.73 2.67 8.02
CA ASN A 72 11.74 3.87 8.89
C ASN A 72 12.03 5.17 8.14
N GLU A 73 12.51 5.11 6.91
CA GLU A 73 12.72 6.29 6.05
C GLU A 73 11.44 6.65 5.27
N GLY A 74 10.39 5.83 5.38
CA GLY A 74 9.13 6.00 4.64
C GLY A 74 9.18 5.44 3.22
N ASP A 75 10.22 4.68 2.86
CA ASP A 75 10.23 3.98 1.58
C ASP A 75 9.25 2.82 1.61
N ILE A 76 8.42 2.73 0.57
CA ILE A 76 7.40 1.70 0.42
C ILE A 76 7.76 0.80 -0.75
N VAL A 77 7.63 -0.51 -0.57
CA VAL A 77 7.73 -1.49 -1.66
C VAL A 77 6.40 -2.17 -1.87
N GLY A 78 6.12 -2.56 -3.11
CA GLY A 78 4.84 -3.17 -3.46
C GLY A 78 4.75 -3.55 -4.93
N GLY A 79 3.54 -3.92 -5.34
CA GLY A 79 3.26 -4.28 -6.72
C GLY A 79 1.99 -3.62 -7.25
N TYR A 80 1.90 -3.50 -8.55
CA TYR A 80 0.69 -3.11 -9.25
C TYR A 80 0.54 -3.84 -10.59
N ILE A 81 -0.66 -3.83 -11.16
CA ILE A 81 -0.92 -4.37 -12.49
C ILE A 81 -0.75 -3.25 -13.52
N GLY A 82 0.23 -3.41 -14.41
CA GLY A 82 0.49 -2.50 -15.52
C GLY A 82 -0.56 -2.59 -16.62
N ASP A 83 -0.47 -1.68 -17.60
CA ASP A 83 -1.43 -1.59 -18.72
C ASP A 83 -1.43 -2.85 -19.62
N ASP A 84 -0.34 -3.61 -19.60
CA ASP A 84 -0.18 -4.89 -20.31
C ASP A 84 -0.73 -6.09 -19.52
N GLY A 85 -1.23 -5.87 -18.30
CA GLY A 85 -1.75 -6.89 -17.40
C GLY A 85 -0.69 -7.60 -16.56
N ASN A 86 0.59 -7.22 -16.69
CA ASN A 86 1.67 -7.83 -15.92
C ASN A 86 1.84 -7.16 -14.55
N GLU A 87 2.29 -7.94 -13.58
CA GLU A 87 2.63 -7.43 -12.25
C GLU A 87 3.99 -6.71 -12.28
N VAL A 88 3.98 -5.43 -11.93
CA VAL A 88 5.15 -4.57 -11.85
C VAL A 88 5.46 -4.30 -10.38
N GLY A 89 6.66 -4.68 -9.94
CA GLY A 89 7.17 -4.32 -8.62
C GLY A 89 7.62 -2.87 -8.59
N PHE A 90 7.50 -2.21 -7.45
CA PHE A 90 7.92 -0.82 -7.29
C PHE A 90 8.60 -0.53 -5.95
N ILE A 91 9.35 0.58 -5.96
CA ILE A 91 9.81 1.31 -4.77
C ILE A 91 9.25 2.73 -4.87
N LEU A 92 8.54 3.19 -3.84
CA LEU A 92 8.11 4.57 -3.67
C LEU A 92 9.00 5.21 -2.61
N ARG A 93 9.84 6.16 -3.01
CA ARG A 93 10.81 6.86 -2.15
C ARG A 93 10.63 8.36 -2.30
N ASN A 94 10.36 9.07 -1.21
CA ASN A 94 10.13 10.52 -1.23
C ASN A 94 9.08 10.95 -2.28
N GLY A 95 8.03 10.15 -2.49
CA GLY A 95 6.98 10.38 -3.49
C GLY A 95 7.38 10.05 -4.93
N ALA A 96 8.62 9.62 -5.20
CA ALA A 96 9.07 9.18 -6.51
C ALA A 96 8.91 7.66 -6.67
N LEU A 97 8.19 7.24 -7.71
CA LEU A 97 8.01 5.84 -8.07
C LEU A 97 9.19 5.35 -8.93
N THR A 98 9.79 4.24 -8.54
CA THR A 98 10.78 3.50 -9.34
C THR A 98 10.25 2.09 -9.56
N THR A 99 10.13 1.65 -10.82
CA THR A 99 9.75 0.28 -11.14
C THR A 99 10.95 -0.66 -11.01
N ILE A 100 10.68 -1.86 -10.53
CA ILE A 100 11.68 -2.94 -10.41
C ILE A 100 11.53 -3.81 -11.64
N ASP A 101 12.41 -3.59 -12.62
CA ASP A 101 12.50 -4.44 -13.80
C ASP A 101 13.30 -5.71 -13.49
N VAL A 102 12.73 -6.87 -13.82
CA VAL A 102 13.47 -8.14 -13.81
C VAL A 102 14.28 -8.24 -15.10
N PRO A 103 15.64 -8.27 -15.04
CA PRO A 103 16.49 -8.18 -16.24
C PRO A 103 16.58 -9.48 -17.04
N PHE A 104 15.67 -10.43 -16.85
CA PHE A 104 15.70 -11.73 -17.50
C PHE A 104 14.75 -11.73 -18.71
N ALA A 105 15.31 -12.04 -19.88
CA ALA A 105 14.51 -12.16 -21.10
C ALA A 105 13.42 -13.24 -20.93
N GLY A 106 12.15 -12.85 -21.10
CA GLY A 106 10.99 -13.73 -20.92
C GLY A 106 10.34 -13.67 -19.54
N SER A 107 10.83 -12.84 -18.61
CA SER A 107 10.09 -12.53 -17.39
C SER A 107 8.82 -11.74 -17.70
N VAL A 108 7.71 -12.17 -17.10
CA VAL A 108 6.37 -11.57 -17.29
C VAL A 108 5.84 -10.88 -16.03
N GLY A 109 6.69 -10.71 -15.01
CA GLY A 109 6.32 -9.97 -13.80
C GLY A 109 7.31 -10.13 -12.66
N THR A 110 7.18 -9.22 -11.69
CA THR A 110 7.89 -9.27 -10.41
C THR A 110 6.89 -9.67 -9.33
N GLN A 111 7.09 -10.82 -8.68
CA GLN A 111 6.25 -11.25 -7.55
C GLN A 111 6.96 -10.92 -6.23
N LEU A 112 6.25 -10.21 -5.34
CA LEU A 112 6.74 -9.78 -4.01
C LEU A 112 5.96 -10.43 -2.85
#